data_AF-A0A9D5XLT2-F1
#
_entry.id   AF-A0A9D5XLT2-F1
#
_cell.length_a   1.000
_cell.length_b   1.000
_cell.length_c   1.000
_cell.angle_alpha   90.00
_cell.angle_beta   90.00
_cell.angle_gamma   90.00
#
_symmetry.space_group_name_H-M   'P 1'
#
loop_
_entity.id
_entity.type
_entity.pdbx_description
1 polymer ?
#
loop_
_entity_poly.entity_id
_entity_poly.type
_entity_poly.pdbx_seq_one_letter_code
_entity_poly.pdbx_strand_id
1 'polypeptide(L)'
;LHHDLFLWLLPVTGGLILSAPLSWVSGKLMPGNFLAFFGILRTPEDRRPPAIISAVLDDWQDIKQRILQTADASPLALLLTDSSFNAWHCAQISPVPAGTLTAAGTVQTEEEAFDPALILARAKAWRTSNPGTLEGWMSKSETMAFLHNRDLIVEVARRVSS
;
A
#
# COMPACT_ATOMS: atom_id res chain seq x y z
N LEU A 1 -11.50 -57.53 25.11
CA LEU A 1 -11.57 -56.40 24.16
C LEU A 1 -11.11 -56.92 22.80
N HIS A 2 -11.93 -56.84 21.75
CA HIS A 2 -11.60 -57.36 20.42
C HIS A 2 -10.50 -56.50 19.77
N HIS A 3 -9.34 -57.09 19.47
CA HIS A 3 -8.18 -56.42 18.85
C HIS A 3 -8.52 -55.86 17.46
N ASP A 4 -9.39 -56.54 16.73
CA ASP A 4 -9.83 -56.16 15.39
C ASP A 4 -10.60 -54.83 15.38
N LEU A 5 -11.39 -54.56 16.43
CA LEU A 5 -12.15 -53.32 16.54
C LEU A 5 -11.22 -52.12 16.77
N PHE A 6 -10.12 -52.32 17.50
CA PHE A 6 -9.11 -51.29 17.73
C PHE A 6 -8.37 -50.93 16.43
N LEU A 7 -7.97 -51.92 15.65
CA LEU A 7 -7.34 -51.70 14.34
C LEU A 7 -8.30 -51.02 13.35
N TRP A 8 -9.60 -51.30 13.46
CA TRP A 8 -10.62 -50.67 12.61
C TRP A 8 -10.89 -49.20 12.96
N LEU A 9 -10.75 -48.82 14.23
CA LEU A 9 -10.92 -47.43 14.70
C LEU A 9 -9.65 -46.57 14.57
N LEU A 10 -8.49 -47.20 14.38
CA LEU A 10 -7.17 -46.54 14.28
C LEU A 10 -7.11 -45.43 13.21
N PRO A 11 -7.67 -45.59 11.99
CA PRO A 11 -7.65 -44.54 10.97
C PRO A 11 -8.43 -43.29 11.39
N VAL A 12 -9.54 -43.49 12.10
CA VAL A 12 -10.44 -42.41 12.54
C VAL A 12 -9.81 -41.63 13.68
N THR A 13 -9.29 -42.31 14.70
CA THR A 13 -8.61 -41.67 15.83
C THR A 13 -7.30 -41.02 15.38
N GLY A 14 -6.56 -41.67 14.48
CA GLY A 14 -5.38 -41.11 13.84
C GLY A 14 -5.69 -39.83 13.08
N GLY A 15 -6.72 -39.83 12.24
CA GLY A 15 -7.17 -38.62 11.53
C GLY A 15 -7.61 -37.50 12.46
N LEU A 16 -8.32 -37.83 13.55
CA LEU A 16 -8.77 -36.86 14.54
C LEU A 16 -7.60 -36.21 15.28
N ILE A 17 -6.60 -37.00 15.68
CA ILE A 17 -5.37 -36.49 16.30
C ILE A 17 -4.58 -35.64 15.30
N LEU A 18 -4.55 -36.02 14.03
CA LEU A 18 -3.82 -35.31 12.97
C LEU A 18 -4.50 -33.99 12.56
N SER A 19 -5.80 -33.82 12.85
CA SER A 19 -6.57 -32.62 12.49
C SER A 19 -6.05 -31.34 13.16
N ALA A 20 -5.70 -31.39 14.45
CA ALA A 20 -5.20 -30.24 15.20
C ALA A 20 -3.79 -29.79 14.74
N PRO A 21 -2.81 -30.70 14.53
CA PRO A 21 -1.54 -30.39 13.87
C PRO A 21 -1.72 -29.78 12.48
N LEU A 22 -2.61 -30.33 11.63
CA LEU A 22 -2.87 -29.79 10.30
C LEU A 22 -3.43 -28.36 10.37
N SER A 23 -4.33 -28.09 11.32
CA SER A 23 -4.88 -26.74 11.53
C SER A 23 -3.78 -25.74 11.92
N TRP A 24 -2.84 -26.15 12.77
CA TRP A 24 -1.70 -25.32 13.18
C TRP A 24 -0.69 -25.08 12.04
N VAL A 25 -0.45 -26.11 11.22
CA VAL A 25 0.40 -26.00 10.02
C VAL A 25 -0.25 -25.08 8.98
N SER A 26 -1.57 -25.18 8.79
CA SER A 26 -2.32 -24.32 7.88
C SER A 26 -2.35 -22.85 8.32
N GLY A 27 -2.35 -22.58 9.64
CA GLY A 27 -2.38 -21.23 10.19
C GLY A 27 -1.01 -20.53 10.31
N LYS A 28 0.11 -21.21 10.04
CA LYS A 28 1.46 -20.63 10.13
C LYS A 28 1.94 -20.20 8.73
N LEU A 29 2.55 -19.02 8.62
CA LEU A 29 3.10 -18.49 7.36
C LEU A 29 4.32 -19.28 6.82
N MET A 30 4.92 -20.14 7.66
CA MET A 30 6.19 -20.80 7.40
C MET A 30 6.15 -21.92 6.34
N PRO A 31 5.13 -22.80 6.28
CA PRO A 31 5.01 -23.81 5.23
C PRO A 31 4.65 -23.20 3.87
N GLY A 32 3.97 -22.05 3.84
CA GLY A 32 3.68 -21.33 2.60
C GLY A 32 4.95 -20.93 1.85
N ASN A 33 5.99 -20.51 2.58
CA ASN A 33 7.28 -20.17 1.99
C ASN A 33 8.05 -21.41 1.49
N PHE A 34 7.88 -22.57 2.15
CA PHE A 34 8.44 -23.85 1.71
C PHE A 34 7.70 -24.40 0.47
N LEU A 35 6.39 -24.24 0.39
CA LEU A 35 5.59 -24.59 -0.79
C LEU A 35 5.86 -23.66 -1.98
N ALA A 36 6.11 -22.37 -1.71
CA ALA A 36 6.59 -21.42 -2.70
C ALA A 36 8.01 -21.79 -3.18
N PHE A 37 8.89 -22.22 -2.29
CA PHE A 37 10.23 -22.73 -2.61
C PHE A 37 10.18 -23.97 -3.52
N PHE A 38 9.26 -24.91 -3.27
CA PHE A 38 9.00 -26.05 -4.15
C PHE A 38 8.26 -25.70 -5.46
N GLY A 39 7.91 -24.42 -5.67
CA GLY A 39 7.29 -23.96 -6.91
C GLY A 39 5.86 -24.44 -7.13
N ILE A 40 5.21 -25.03 -6.11
CA ILE A 40 3.81 -25.52 -6.17
C ILE A 40 2.83 -24.33 -6.22
N LEU A 41 3.20 -23.20 -5.62
CA LEU A 41 2.40 -21.97 -5.61
C LEU A 41 2.84 -20.94 -6.67
N ARG A 42 3.80 -21.27 -7.56
CA ARG A 42 4.18 -20.36 -8.65
C ARG A 42 3.12 -20.38 -9.73
N THR A 43 2.42 -19.27 -9.87
CA THR A 43 1.57 -19.01 -11.03
C THR A 43 2.42 -18.91 -12.30
N PRO A 44 1.85 -19.22 -13.48
CA PRO A 44 2.56 -19.09 -14.76
C PRO A 44 3.06 -17.66 -15.03
N GLU A 45 2.38 -16.66 -14.45
CA GLU A 45 2.76 -15.24 -14.45
C GLU A 45 4.16 -14.99 -13.86
N ASP A 46 4.55 -15.71 -12.78
CA ASP A 46 5.87 -15.59 -12.15
C ASP A 46 7.02 -16.19 -12.99
N ARG A 47 6.71 -16.91 -14.08
CA ARG A 47 7.73 -17.44 -15.00
C ARG A 47 7.96 -16.53 -16.20
N ARG A 48 6.96 -15.71 -16.56
CA ARG A 48 7.00 -14.79 -17.70
C ARG A 48 6.30 -13.50 -17.27
N PRO A 49 6.96 -12.66 -16.46
CA PRO A 49 6.40 -11.37 -16.11
C PRO A 49 6.10 -10.59 -17.41
N PRO A 50 4.89 -10.03 -17.56
CA PRO A 50 4.54 -9.17 -18.67
C PRO A 50 5.55 -8.03 -18.79
N ALA A 51 5.77 -7.57 -20.02
CA ALA A 51 6.68 -6.46 -20.31
C ALA A 51 6.34 -5.18 -19.49
N ILE A 52 5.08 -5.02 -19.07
CA ILE A 52 4.62 -3.93 -18.21
C ILE A 52 5.23 -4.05 -16.81
N ILE A 53 5.30 -5.26 -16.25
CA ILE A 53 5.88 -5.48 -14.91
C ILE A 53 7.39 -5.19 -14.93
N SER A 54 8.11 -5.59 -15.99
CA SER A 54 9.53 -5.26 -16.12
C SER A 54 9.76 -3.75 -16.29
N ALA A 55 8.96 -3.07 -17.12
CA ALA A 55 9.07 -1.62 -17.31
C ALA A 55 8.84 -0.85 -16.01
N VAL A 56 7.80 -1.25 -15.25
CA VAL A 56 7.51 -0.69 -13.94
C VAL A 56 8.67 -0.95 -12.98
N LEU A 57 9.20 -2.18 -12.94
CA LEU A 57 10.31 -2.53 -12.05
C LEU A 57 11.58 -1.72 -12.33
N ASP A 58 11.89 -1.49 -13.60
CA ASP A 58 13.03 -0.66 -14.02
C ASP A 58 12.85 0.80 -13.55
N ASP A 59 11.67 1.39 -13.77
CA ASP A 59 11.33 2.73 -13.27
C ASP A 59 11.45 2.82 -11.72
N TRP A 60 11.00 1.78 -11.01
CA TRP A 60 11.10 1.71 -9.55
C TRP A 60 12.54 1.61 -9.06
N GLN A 61 13.42 0.90 -9.77
CA GLN A 61 14.82 0.78 -9.38
C GLN A 61 15.53 2.14 -9.47
N ASP A 62 15.26 2.90 -10.52
CA ASP A 62 15.79 4.26 -10.69
C ASP A 62 15.34 5.21 -9.57
N ILE A 63 14.04 5.18 -9.22
CA ILE A 63 13.49 5.98 -8.12
C ILE A 63 14.13 5.56 -6.78
N LYS A 64 14.22 4.26 -6.51
CA LYS A 64 14.81 3.75 -5.27
C LYS A 64 16.27 4.17 -5.11
N GLN A 65 17.04 4.15 -6.20
CA GLN A 65 18.44 4.58 -6.18
C GLN A 65 18.58 6.07 -5.86
N ARG A 66 17.71 6.93 -6.43
CA ARG A 66 17.66 8.37 -6.13
C ARG A 66 17.31 8.65 -4.66
N ILE A 67 16.36 7.91 -4.10
CA ILE A 67 15.98 8.01 -2.67
C ILE A 67 17.14 7.60 -1.76
N LEU A 68 17.82 6.50 -2.06
CA LEU A 68 18.96 6.02 -1.27
C LEU A 68 20.17 6.98 -1.31
N GLN A 69 20.37 7.70 -2.42
CA GLN A 69 21.40 8.73 -2.53
C GLN A 69 21.03 10.03 -1.80
N THR A 70 19.75 10.23 -1.51
CA THR A 70 19.19 11.41 -0.86
C THR A 70 18.83 11.10 0.61
N ALA A 71 19.60 10.21 1.26
CA ALA A 71 19.31 9.65 2.57
C ALA A 71 19.16 10.69 3.71
N ASP A 72 19.67 11.91 3.52
CA ASP A 72 19.56 13.00 4.49
C ASP A 72 18.38 13.96 4.21
N ALA A 73 17.67 13.84 3.07
CA ALA A 73 16.55 14.74 2.79
C ALA A 73 15.23 14.18 3.33
N SER A 74 14.45 15.09 3.90
CA SER A 74 13.04 14.90 4.20
C SER A 74 12.29 14.28 2.99
N PRO A 75 11.60 13.13 3.13
CA PRO A 75 10.82 12.52 2.06
C PRO A 75 9.75 13.46 1.50
N LEU A 76 9.15 14.28 2.38
CA LEU A 76 8.16 15.29 2.00
C LEU A 76 8.83 16.43 1.22
N ALA A 77 10.05 16.82 1.58
CA ALA A 77 10.83 17.76 0.77
C ALA A 77 11.13 17.21 -0.62
N LEU A 78 11.54 15.95 -0.74
CA LEU A 78 11.79 15.32 -2.04
C LEU A 78 10.52 15.32 -2.90
N LEU A 79 9.36 15.01 -2.31
CA LEU A 79 8.05 15.07 -2.99
C LEU A 79 7.68 16.47 -3.51
N LEU A 80 8.10 17.52 -2.81
CA LEU A 80 7.75 18.90 -3.16
C LEU A 80 8.78 19.59 -4.07
N THR A 81 10.03 19.10 -4.11
CA THR A 81 11.11 19.69 -4.91
C THR A 81 11.41 18.93 -6.20
N ASP A 82 11.25 17.61 -6.22
CA ASP A 82 11.45 16.80 -7.43
C ASP A 82 10.15 16.74 -8.24
N SER A 83 10.12 17.46 -9.36
CA SER A 83 8.96 17.53 -10.25
C SER A 83 8.60 16.17 -10.88
N SER A 84 9.59 15.31 -11.13
CA SER A 84 9.37 13.98 -11.70
C SER A 84 8.73 13.04 -10.69
N PHE A 85 9.23 13.06 -9.45
CA PHE A 85 8.67 12.27 -8.36
C PHE A 85 7.28 12.76 -7.95
N ASN A 86 7.06 14.09 -7.91
CA ASN A 86 5.75 14.68 -7.66
C ASN A 86 4.72 14.23 -8.71
N ALA A 87 5.05 14.33 -9.99
CA ALA A 87 4.17 13.94 -11.08
C ALA A 87 3.84 12.44 -11.04
N TRP A 88 4.85 11.60 -10.79
CA TRP A 88 4.67 10.16 -10.62
C TRP A 88 3.74 9.84 -9.43
N HIS A 89 3.98 10.46 -8.27
CA HIS A 89 3.14 10.26 -7.08
C HIS A 89 1.69 10.70 -7.33
N CYS A 90 1.50 11.87 -7.94
CA CYS A 90 0.17 12.38 -8.26
C CYS A 90 -0.58 11.52 -9.28
N ALA A 91 0.11 10.71 -10.10
CA ALA A 91 -0.50 9.76 -11.02
C ALA A 91 -0.99 8.47 -10.31
N GLN A 92 -0.46 8.17 -9.12
CA GLN A 92 -0.91 7.02 -8.30
C GLN A 92 -2.16 7.33 -7.47
N ILE A 93 -2.46 8.60 -7.25
CA ILE A 93 -3.67 9.03 -6.55
C ILE A 93 -4.81 8.97 -7.56
N SER A 94 -5.74 8.02 -7.37
CA SER A 94 -6.96 7.97 -8.16
C SER A 94 -7.63 9.35 -8.12
N PRO A 95 -7.97 9.95 -9.27
CA PRO A 95 -8.82 11.13 -9.25
C PRO A 95 -10.09 10.74 -8.51
N VAL A 96 -10.40 11.41 -7.41
CA VAL A 96 -11.69 11.24 -6.74
C VAL A 96 -12.74 11.41 -7.83
N PRO A 97 -13.56 10.39 -8.14
CA PRO A 97 -14.60 10.57 -9.13
C PRO A 97 -15.48 11.69 -8.61
N ALA A 98 -15.65 12.74 -9.42
CA ALA A 98 -16.64 13.76 -9.17
C ALA A 98 -18.02 13.08 -9.22
N GLY A 99 -18.46 12.54 -8.08
CA GLY A 99 -19.69 11.80 -7.93
C GLY A 99 -19.56 10.30 -8.14
N THR A 100 -19.87 9.55 -7.10
CA THR A 100 -20.20 8.13 -7.21
C THR A 100 -21.53 8.03 -7.97
N LEU A 101 -21.52 7.48 -9.19
CA LEU A 101 -22.74 7.20 -9.95
C LEU A 101 -23.53 6.13 -9.19
N THR A 102 -24.64 6.52 -8.57
CA THR A 102 -25.57 5.54 -8.01
C THR A 102 -26.29 4.79 -9.14
N ALA A 103 -26.81 3.60 -8.85
CA ALA A 103 -27.62 2.81 -9.79
C ALA A 103 -28.88 3.55 -10.31
N ALA A 104 -29.23 4.70 -9.72
CA ALA A 104 -30.34 5.56 -10.12
C ALA A 104 -29.95 6.71 -11.08
N GLY A 105 -28.68 6.81 -11.51
CA GLY A 105 -28.22 7.85 -12.43
C GLY A 105 -28.14 9.25 -11.81
N THR A 106 -28.27 9.38 -10.50
CA THR A 106 -28.06 10.63 -9.78
C THR A 106 -26.61 10.72 -9.32
N VAL A 107 -25.96 11.84 -9.67
CA VAL A 107 -24.67 12.25 -9.13
C VAL A 107 -24.91 12.58 -7.66
N GLN A 108 -24.55 11.65 -6.77
CA GLN A 108 -24.35 12.01 -5.37
C GLN A 108 -23.04 12.78 -5.32
N THR A 109 -23.13 14.11 -5.28
CA THR A 109 -22.07 14.92 -4.68
C THR A 109 -22.03 14.45 -3.23
N GLU A 110 -21.11 13.54 -2.92
CA GLU A 110 -20.76 13.24 -1.54
C GLU A 110 -20.43 14.60 -0.92
N GLU A 111 -21.32 15.11 -0.06
CA GLU A 111 -21.01 16.23 0.81
C GLU A 111 -19.64 15.92 1.41
N GLU A 112 -18.66 16.78 1.12
CA GLU A 112 -17.27 16.65 1.58
C GLU A 112 -17.28 16.20 3.04
N ALA A 113 -17.07 14.90 3.27
CA ALA A 113 -17.03 14.38 4.62
C ALA A 113 -15.93 15.16 5.34
N PHE A 114 -16.32 15.90 6.38
CA PHE A 114 -15.42 16.81 7.07
C PHE A 114 -14.21 16.02 7.60
N ASP A 115 -13.05 16.17 6.94
CA ASP A 115 -11.80 15.58 7.35
C ASP A 115 -10.95 16.62 8.09
N PRO A 116 -10.91 16.59 9.44
CA PRO A 116 -10.13 17.54 10.22
C PRO A 116 -8.63 17.43 9.93
N ALA A 117 -8.12 16.24 9.59
CA ALA A 117 -6.70 16.05 9.30
C ALA A 117 -6.31 16.75 7.99
N LEU A 118 -7.16 16.67 6.96
CA LEU A 118 -6.95 17.40 5.70
C LEU A 118 -6.99 18.92 5.90
N ILE A 119 -7.95 19.42 6.69
CA ILE A 119 -8.09 20.86 6.96
C ILE A 119 -6.86 21.38 7.70
N LEU A 120 -6.41 20.68 8.73
CA LEU A 120 -5.21 21.04 9.48
C LEU A 120 -3.95 20.94 8.61
N ALA A 121 -3.83 19.89 7.80
CA ALA A 121 -2.73 19.73 6.85
C ALA A 121 -2.65 20.92 5.88
N ARG A 122 -3.78 21.30 5.27
CA ARG A 122 -3.87 22.47 4.38
C ARG A 122 -3.49 23.77 5.11
N ALA A 123 -4.03 23.99 6.30
CA ALA A 123 -3.73 25.18 7.10
C ALA A 123 -2.24 25.26 7.48
N LYS A 124 -1.60 24.14 7.82
CA LYS A 124 -0.16 24.06 8.12
C LYS A 124 0.69 24.30 6.87
N ALA A 125 0.34 23.69 5.75
CA ALA A 125 1.01 23.89 4.46
C ALA A 125 0.88 25.34 3.94
N TRP A 126 -0.16 26.06 4.34
CA TRP A 126 -0.27 27.48 4.04
C TRP A 126 0.71 28.35 4.84
N ARG A 127 1.02 27.98 6.08
CA ARG A 127 1.86 28.76 7.00
C ARG A 127 3.36 28.68 6.74
N THR A 128 3.84 27.67 6.02
CA THR A 128 5.27 27.51 5.73
C THR A 128 5.48 27.12 4.27
N SER A 129 6.54 27.65 3.67
CA SER A 129 7.03 27.22 2.36
C SER A 129 8.29 26.34 2.48
N ASN A 130 8.81 26.14 3.70
CA ASN A 130 9.93 25.23 3.93
C ASN A 130 9.38 23.81 4.16
N PRO A 131 9.72 22.84 3.28
CA PRO A 131 9.18 21.49 3.37
C PRO A 131 9.69 20.70 4.59
N GLY A 132 10.92 20.96 5.06
CA GLY A 132 11.44 20.30 6.27
C GLY A 132 10.73 20.77 7.53
N THR A 133 10.41 22.06 7.61
CA THR A 133 9.56 22.60 8.69
C THR A 133 8.14 22.05 8.63
N LEU A 134 7.58 21.92 7.41
CA LEU A 134 6.24 21.38 7.21
C LEU A 134 6.14 19.94 7.72
N GLU A 135 7.10 19.07 7.36
CA GLU A 135 7.12 17.69 7.83
C GLU A 135 7.17 17.59 9.37
N GLY A 136 7.98 18.44 10.02
CA GLY A 136 8.06 18.49 11.48
C GLY A 136 6.77 18.98 12.16
N TRP A 137 5.90 19.71 11.46
CA TRP A 137 4.65 20.24 12.01
C TRP A 137 3.46 19.30 11.82
N MET A 138 3.54 18.39 10.86
CA MET A 138 2.44 17.51 10.50
C MET A 138 2.42 16.27 11.38
N SER A 139 1.25 15.96 11.94
CA SER A 139 1.03 14.67 12.58
C SER A 139 0.90 13.57 11.52
N LYS A 140 1.09 12.30 11.89
CA LYS A 140 1.00 11.18 10.95
C LYS A 140 -0.33 11.15 10.17
N SER A 141 -1.44 11.47 10.82
CA SER A 141 -2.75 11.53 10.16
C SER A 141 -2.86 12.69 9.17
N GLU A 142 -2.33 13.86 9.52
CA GLU A 142 -2.28 15.03 8.62
C GLU A 142 -1.36 14.78 7.43
N THR A 143 -0.19 14.18 7.64
CA THR A 143 0.71 13.77 6.55
C THR A 143 0.01 12.80 5.62
N MET A 144 -0.71 11.82 6.17
CA MET A 144 -1.43 10.86 5.35
C MET A 144 -2.57 11.52 4.55
N ALA A 145 -3.35 12.40 5.17
CA ALA A 145 -4.40 13.17 4.51
C ALA A 145 -3.85 14.08 3.40
N PHE A 146 -2.69 14.69 3.63
CA PHE A 146 -1.96 15.47 2.63
C PHE A 146 -1.50 14.62 1.44
N LEU A 147 -0.88 13.47 1.70
CA LEU A 147 -0.38 12.56 0.66
C LEU A 147 -1.49 11.97 -0.22
N HIS A 148 -2.72 11.88 0.30
CA HIS A 148 -3.88 11.43 -0.48
C HIS A 148 -4.56 12.56 -1.27
N ASN A 149 -4.18 13.82 -1.09
CA ASN A 149 -4.81 14.96 -1.75
C ASN A 149 -3.91 15.56 -2.84
N ARG A 150 -4.16 15.15 -4.10
CA ARG A 150 -3.40 15.59 -5.28
C ARG A 150 -3.35 17.11 -5.42
N ASP A 151 -4.49 17.79 -5.28
CA ASP A 151 -4.58 19.23 -5.54
C ASP A 151 -3.76 20.03 -4.53
N LEU A 152 -3.80 19.63 -3.26
CA LEU A 152 -3.01 20.24 -2.20
C LEU A 152 -1.51 20.05 -2.43
N ILE A 153 -1.07 18.86 -2.86
CA ILE A 153 0.34 18.59 -3.19
C ILE A 153 0.82 19.51 -4.32
N VAL A 154 0.05 19.60 -5.40
CA VAL A 154 0.40 20.42 -6.59
C VAL A 154 0.39 21.92 -6.27
N GLU A 155 -0.52 22.38 -5.41
CA GLU A 155 -0.55 23.77 -4.92
C GLU A 155 0.71 24.11 -4.13
N VAL A 156 1.06 23.26 -3.16
CA VAL A 156 2.21 23.49 -2.28
C VAL A 156 3.53 23.38 -3.07
N ALA A 157 3.69 22.39 -3.95
CA ALA A 157 4.89 22.23 -4.76
C ALA A 157 5.16 23.47 -5.65
N ARG A 158 4.12 24.07 -6.23
CA ARG A 158 4.25 25.33 -6.99
C ARG A 158 4.75 26.48 -6.14
N ARG A 159 4.29 26.59 -4.89
CA ARG A 159 4.72 27.64 -3.95
C ARG A 159 6.17 27.46 -3.48
N VAL A 160 6.60 26.21 -3.25
CA VAL A 160 7.99 25.90 -2.87
C VAL A 160 8.96 26.22 -4.02
N SER A 161 8.49 26.11 -5.26
CA SER A 161 9.29 26.37 -6.47
C SER A 161 9.32 27.84 -6.91
N SER A 162 8.51 28.71 -6.30
CA SER A 162 8.42 30.16 -6.60
C SER A 162 9.30 30.98 -5.68
#